data_AF-A0A3B0XC45-F1
#
_entry.id   AF-A0A3B0XC45-F1
#
_cell.length_a   1.000
_cell.length_b   1.000
_cell.length_c   1.000
_cell.angle_alpha   90.00
_cell.angle_beta   90.00
_cell.angle_gamma   90.00
#
_symmetry.space_group_name_H-M   'P 1'
#
loop_
_entity.id
_entity.type
_entity.pdbx_description
1 polymer ?
#
loop_
_entity_poly.entity_id
_entity_poly.type
_entity_poly.pdbx_seq_one_letter_code
_entity_poly.pdbx_strand_id
1 'polypeptide(L)'
;MELASYYPVVVITGPRQSGKTTLCRASFPNKPYISLEALDNRDYAHNDPRGFLAEYAKGAIIDEVQHVPNLLNYMQSEVDEQPEPGRFILTGSQHFGLSQSIAQSLAGRCGILTLLPPSWEELLAFKNAPDELFPALWQGAYPRIYDQKIPPQQWLADYVATYIQRDVRQVINVSDLQHFSSFLKLCAGRTAQEINLSSLGSDAGISHNTARAWLSV
;
A
#
# COMPACT_ATOMS: atom_id res chain seq x y z
N MET A 1 -15.40 0.57 10.61
CA MET A 1 -14.53 -0.58 10.30
C MET A 1 -14.84 -1.71 11.24
N GLU A 2 -15.46 -2.77 10.74
CA GLU A 2 -15.85 -3.95 11.53
C GLU A 2 -14.65 -4.66 12.17
N LEU A 3 -13.50 -4.77 11.49
CA LEU A 3 -12.33 -5.42 12.09
C LEU A 3 -11.83 -4.75 13.38
N ALA A 4 -12.02 -3.44 13.52
CA ALA A 4 -11.60 -2.71 14.72
C ALA A 4 -12.46 -3.03 15.96
N SER A 5 -13.60 -3.72 15.81
CA SER A 5 -14.37 -4.21 16.96
C SER A 5 -13.92 -5.58 17.46
N TYR A 6 -13.07 -6.29 16.71
CA TYR A 6 -12.65 -7.67 17.03
C TYR A 6 -11.15 -7.84 17.20
N TYR A 7 -10.35 -7.09 16.44
CA TYR A 7 -8.89 -7.20 16.46
C TYR A 7 -8.25 -6.02 17.20
N PRO A 8 -7.25 -6.27 18.06
CA PRO A 8 -6.54 -5.18 18.74
C PRO A 8 -5.73 -4.31 17.78
N VAL A 9 -5.27 -4.90 16.67
CA VAL A 9 -4.58 -4.18 15.59
C VAL A 9 -5.36 -4.30 14.29
N VAL A 10 -5.54 -3.19 13.58
CA VAL A 10 -6.05 -3.20 12.21
C VAL A 10 -4.98 -2.64 11.30
N VAL A 11 -4.61 -3.39 10.26
CA VAL A 11 -3.65 -2.94 9.25
C VAL A 11 -4.38 -2.61 7.96
N ILE A 12 -4.18 -1.42 7.44
CA ILE A 12 -4.71 -0.98 6.16
C ILE A 12 -3.55 -0.84 5.18
N THR A 13 -3.51 -1.75 4.23
CA THR A 13 -2.52 -1.80 3.16
C THR A 13 -3.14 -1.35 1.84
N GLY A 14 -2.32 -1.05 0.84
CA GLY A 14 -2.79 -0.75 -0.51
C GLY A 14 -1.83 0.15 -1.27
N PRO A 15 -2.08 0.40 -2.57
CA PRO A 15 -1.20 1.20 -3.40
C PRO A 15 -1.04 2.62 -2.86
N ARG A 16 0.08 3.26 -3.18
CA ARG A 16 0.31 4.66 -2.80
C ARG A 16 -0.80 5.51 -3.41
N GLN A 17 -1.25 6.52 -2.66
CA GLN A 17 -2.31 7.44 -3.09
C GLN A 17 -3.71 6.83 -3.27
N SER A 18 -3.99 5.64 -2.74
CA SER A 18 -5.36 5.07 -2.71
C SER A 18 -6.30 5.67 -1.66
N GLY A 19 -5.81 6.58 -0.80
CA GLY A 19 -6.65 7.23 0.23
C GLY A 19 -6.59 6.61 1.63
N LYS A 20 -5.61 5.73 1.91
CA LYS A 20 -5.46 5.04 3.22
C LYS A 20 -5.48 5.99 4.42
N THR A 21 -4.58 6.98 4.41
CA THR A 21 -4.48 7.97 5.48
C THR A 21 -5.79 8.74 5.67
N THR A 22 -6.44 9.13 4.57
CA THR A 22 -7.74 9.81 4.59
C THR A 22 -8.81 8.93 5.24
N LEU A 23 -8.90 7.66 4.85
CA LEU A 23 -9.86 6.70 5.39
C LEU A 23 -9.64 6.47 6.90
N CYS A 24 -8.39 6.29 7.34
CA CYS A 24 -8.06 6.10 8.75
C CYS A 24 -8.48 7.30 9.59
N ARG A 25 -8.12 8.50 9.17
CA ARG A 25 -8.43 9.74 9.91
C ARG A 25 -9.92 10.02 9.96
N ALA A 26 -10.65 9.70 8.88
CA ALA A 26 -12.10 9.82 8.86
C ALA A 26 -12.80 8.77 9.73
N SER A 27 -12.27 7.54 9.78
CA SER A 27 -12.86 6.43 10.56
C SER A 27 -12.56 6.52 12.05
N PHE A 28 -11.43 7.12 12.44
CA PHE A 28 -10.97 7.21 13.83
C PHE A 28 -10.55 8.64 14.20
N PRO A 29 -11.47 9.62 14.15
CA PRO A 29 -11.14 11.04 14.32
C PRO A 29 -10.57 11.40 15.70
N ASN A 30 -10.87 10.59 16.72
CA ASN A 30 -10.43 10.81 18.10
C ASN A 30 -9.09 10.14 18.42
N LYS A 31 -8.51 9.35 17.51
CA LYS A 31 -7.22 8.71 17.74
C LYS A 31 -6.08 9.66 17.36
N PRO A 32 -4.99 9.70 18.16
CA PRO A 32 -3.76 10.37 17.75
C PRO A 32 -3.30 9.83 16.39
N TYR A 33 -2.83 10.73 15.52
CA TYR A 33 -2.27 10.37 14.22
C TYR A 33 -0.77 10.68 14.21
N ILE A 34 0.03 9.67 13.86
CA ILE A 34 1.48 9.74 13.82
C ILE A 34 1.93 9.18 12.49
N SER A 35 2.75 9.95 11.76
CA SER A 35 3.40 9.47 10.55
C SER A 35 4.84 9.12 10.83
N LEU A 36 5.25 7.90 10.45
CA LEU A 36 6.64 7.44 10.46
C LEU A 36 7.39 7.82 9.17
N GLU A 37 6.79 8.62 8.28
CA GLU A 37 7.56 9.35 7.26
C GLU A 37 8.34 10.51 7.87
N ALA A 38 7.82 11.12 8.94
CA ALA A 38 8.53 12.16 9.67
C ALA A 38 9.73 11.55 10.39
N LEU A 39 10.94 12.05 10.10
CA LEU A 39 12.19 11.49 10.60
C LEU A 39 12.24 11.47 12.13
N ASP A 40 11.78 12.53 12.80
CA ASP A 40 11.79 12.59 14.26
C ASP A 40 10.94 11.48 14.91
N ASN A 41 9.72 11.25 14.39
CA ASN A 41 8.86 10.17 14.87
C ASN A 41 9.44 8.80 14.56
N ARG A 42 10.03 8.66 13.37
CA ARG A 42 10.67 7.41 12.93
C ARG A 42 11.86 7.06 13.80
N ASP A 43 12.73 8.03 14.06
CA ASP A 43 13.92 7.86 14.88
C ASP A 43 13.53 7.55 16.33
N TYR A 44 12.50 8.19 16.85
CA TYR A 44 11.97 7.85 18.18
C TYR A 44 11.44 6.42 18.23
N ALA A 45 10.54 6.04 17.32
CA ALA A 45 9.99 4.69 17.25
C ALA A 45 11.05 3.61 17.01
N HIS A 46 12.14 3.95 16.30
CA HIS A 46 13.24 3.04 16.03
C HIS A 46 14.18 2.88 17.24
N ASN A 47 14.55 3.98 17.89
CA ASN A 47 15.54 3.98 18.97
C ASN A 47 14.94 3.60 20.32
N ASP A 48 13.66 3.95 20.56
CA ASP A 48 12.91 3.59 21.77
C ASP A 48 11.47 3.15 21.43
N PRO A 49 11.29 1.96 20.83
CA PRO A 49 9.97 1.45 20.46
C PRO A 49 9.05 1.23 21.67
N ARG A 50 9.60 0.95 22.86
CA ARG A 50 8.80 0.76 24.07
C ARG A 50 8.27 2.09 24.60
N GLY A 51 9.14 3.11 24.69
CA GLY A 51 8.71 4.46 25.04
C GLY A 51 7.67 4.99 24.06
N PHE A 52 7.89 4.78 22.76
CA PHE A 52 6.94 5.17 21.72
C PHE A 52 5.56 4.52 21.94
N LEU A 53 5.50 3.21 22.15
CA LEU A 53 4.23 2.52 22.40
C LEU A 53 3.58 2.92 23.73
N ALA A 54 4.37 3.24 24.75
CA ALA A 54 3.89 3.72 26.04
C ALA A 54 3.25 5.12 25.94
N GLU A 55 3.81 6.02 25.11
CA GLU A 55 3.19 7.33 24.82
C GLU A 55 1.79 7.15 24.21
N TYR A 56 1.65 6.14 23.34
CA TYR A 56 0.39 5.78 22.68
C TYR A 56 -0.32 4.60 23.35
N ALA A 57 -0.23 4.45 24.68
CA ALA A 57 -0.80 3.32 25.39
C ALA A 57 -2.33 3.16 25.19
N LYS A 58 -3.07 4.24 24.92
CA LYS A 58 -4.51 4.21 24.58
C LYS A 58 -4.80 3.93 23.11
N GLY A 59 -3.77 3.67 22.32
CA GLY A 59 -3.86 3.42 20.89
C GLY A 59 -3.71 4.66 20.01
N ALA A 60 -3.28 4.45 18.77
CA ALA A 60 -3.04 5.49 17.78
C ALA A 60 -3.21 4.97 16.34
N ILE A 61 -3.32 5.91 15.40
CA ILE A 61 -3.08 5.66 13.98
C ILE A 61 -1.59 5.87 13.71
N ILE A 62 -0.89 4.81 13.30
CA ILE A 62 0.53 4.81 12.96
C ILE A 62 0.65 4.63 11.45
N ASP A 63 1.06 5.70 10.77
CA ASP A 63 1.17 5.76 9.32
C ASP A 63 2.55 5.36 8.80
N GLU A 64 2.53 4.70 7.64
CA GLU A 64 3.70 4.17 6.94
C GLU A 64 4.60 3.30 7.85
N VAL A 65 3.98 2.35 8.58
CA VAL A 65 4.65 1.49 9.58
C VAL A 65 5.81 0.65 9.02
N GLN A 66 5.84 0.43 7.70
CA GLN A 66 6.95 -0.24 7.01
C GLN A 66 8.29 0.51 7.13
N HIS A 67 8.29 1.78 7.55
CA HIS A 67 9.52 2.52 7.87
C HIS A 67 10.22 2.05 9.15
N VAL A 68 9.48 1.38 10.07
CA VAL A 68 10.00 0.82 11.32
C VAL A 68 9.37 -0.57 11.57
N PRO A 69 9.70 -1.59 10.76
CA PRO A 69 9.05 -2.90 10.84
C PRO A 69 9.29 -3.61 12.19
N ASN A 70 10.43 -3.35 12.85
CA ASN A 70 10.74 -3.90 14.17
C ASN A 70 9.75 -3.45 15.25
N LEU A 71 9.05 -2.32 15.08
CA LEU A 71 8.02 -1.85 16.00
C LEU A 71 6.91 -2.88 16.20
N LEU A 72 6.60 -3.68 15.17
CA LEU A 72 5.58 -4.71 15.23
C LEU A 72 5.90 -5.81 16.26
N ASN A 73 7.19 -6.13 16.47
CA ASN A 73 7.63 -7.10 17.49
C ASN A 73 7.38 -6.59 18.92
N TYR A 74 7.50 -5.28 19.14
CA TYR A 74 7.21 -4.69 20.45
C TYR A 74 5.71 -4.53 20.67
N MET A 75 5.00 -4.13 19.62
CA MET A 75 3.53 -4.05 19.62
C MET A 75 2.90 -5.41 19.93
N GLN A 76 3.50 -6.48 19.44
CA GLN A 76 3.09 -7.86 19.70
C GLN A 76 2.95 -8.14 21.21
N SER A 77 3.94 -7.76 22.02
CA SER A 77 3.90 -7.97 23.47
C SER A 77 2.84 -7.10 24.14
N GLU A 78 2.73 -5.83 23.72
CA GLU A 78 1.75 -4.87 24.26
C GLU A 78 0.29 -5.30 24.02
N VAL A 79 -0.01 -5.86 22.85
CA VAL A 79 -1.37 -6.32 22.52
C VAL A 79 -1.71 -7.68 23.13
N ASP A 80 -0.72 -8.49 23.49
CA ASP A 80 -0.93 -9.73 24.24
C ASP A 80 -1.34 -9.45 25.68
N GLU A 81 -0.71 -8.45 26.30
CA GLU A 81 -1.05 -8.04 27.66
C GLU A 81 -2.39 -7.29 27.72
N GLN A 82 -2.68 -6.48 26.70
CA GLN A 82 -3.90 -5.67 26.61
C GLN A 82 -4.53 -5.78 25.21
N PRO A 83 -5.35 -6.83 24.97
CA PRO A 83 -5.95 -7.11 23.68
C PRO A 83 -7.21 -6.26 23.42
N GLU A 84 -7.14 -4.95 23.67
CA GLU A 84 -8.26 -4.04 23.45
C GLU A 84 -8.53 -3.88 21.94
N PRO A 85 -9.76 -4.16 21.45
CA PRO A 85 -10.09 -4.03 20.04
C PRO A 85 -9.87 -2.61 19.49
N GLY A 86 -9.27 -2.54 18.30
CA GLY A 86 -9.03 -1.30 17.58
C GLY A 86 -8.05 -0.37 18.28
N ARG A 87 -7.22 -0.85 19.21
CA ARG A 87 -6.21 -0.06 19.90
C ARG A 87 -5.27 0.59 18.89
N PHE A 88 -4.62 -0.19 18.03
CA PHE A 88 -3.70 0.34 17.01
C PHE A 88 -4.26 0.20 15.60
N ILE A 89 -4.19 1.29 14.83
CA ILE A 89 -4.53 1.32 13.41
C ILE A 89 -3.25 1.59 12.64
N LEU A 90 -2.80 0.64 11.84
CA LEU A 90 -1.56 0.74 11.09
C LEU A 90 -1.87 0.99 9.62
N THR A 91 -1.12 1.87 8.97
CA THR A 91 -1.12 1.99 7.51
C THR A 91 0.26 1.71 6.94
N GLY A 92 0.27 1.24 5.70
CA GLY A 92 1.49 1.10 4.93
C GLY A 92 1.21 0.80 3.47
N SER A 93 2.13 1.16 2.59
CA SER A 93 2.06 0.69 1.20
C SER A 93 2.29 -0.83 1.17
N GLN A 94 1.61 -1.52 0.24
CA GLN A 94 1.86 -2.94 0.04
C GLN A 94 3.30 -3.15 -0.44
N HIS A 95 4.15 -3.58 0.48
CA HIS A 95 5.48 -4.10 0.19
C HIS A 95 5.54 -5.52 0.76
N PHE A 96 6.17 -6.44 0.04
CA PHE A 96 6.42 -7.81 0.51
C PHE A 96 7.01 -7.85 1.93
N GLY A 97 7.90 -6.89 2.25
CA GLY A 97 8.50 -6.76 3.58
C GLY A 97 7.49 -6.51 4.71
N LEU A 98 6.49 -5.66 4.49
CA LEU A 98 5.47 -5.37 5.50
C LEU A 98 4.59 -6.60 5.77
N SER A 99 4.15 -7.30 4.71
CA SER A 99 3.36 -8.53 4.85
C SER A 99 4.12 -9.61 5.63
N GLN A 100 5.43 -9.75 5.39
CA GLN A 100 6.26 -10.71 6.12
C GLN A 100 6.39 -10.33 7.60
N SER A 101 6.66 -9.07 7.92
CA SER A 101 6.76 -8.62 9.32
C SER A 101 5.42 -8.78 10.06
N ILE A 102 4.29 -8.48 9.41
CA ILE A 102 2.96 -8.69 10.00
C ILE A 102 2.71 -10.18 10.25
N ALA A 103 3.01 -11.04 9.28
CA ALA A 103 2.83 -12.48 9.42
C ALA A 103 3.69 -13.09 10.53
N GLN A 104 4.87 -12.52 10.79
CA GLN A 104 5.76 -12.98 11.86
C GLN A 104 5.32 -12.47 13.24
N SER A 105 4.97 -11.19 13.35
CA SER A 105 4.79 -10.53 14.66
C SER A 105 3.33 -10.38 15.10
N LEU A 106 2.38 -10.30 14.16
CA LEU A 106 0.98 -9.95 14.46
C LEU A 106 -0.03 -11.01 13.99
N ALA A 107 0.42 -12.21 13.62
CA ALA A 107 -0.47 -13.29 13.23
C ALA A 107 -1.51 -13.60 14.33
N GLY A 108 -2.78 -13.64 13.94
CA GLY A 108 -3.92 -13.86 14.85
C GLY A 108 -4.30 -12.66 15.73
N ARG A 109 -3.54 -11.56 15.71
CA ARG A 109 -3.75 -10.36 16.53
C ARG A 109 -4.10 -9.13 15.70
N CYS A 110 -4.01 -9.24 14.38
CA CYS A 110 -4.40 -8.19 13.47
C CYS A 110 -5.43 -8.61 12.44
N GLY A 111 -6.32 -7.67 12.09
CA GLY A 111 -7.14 -7.74 10.90
C GLY A 111 -6.46 -6.93 9.78
N ILE A 112 -6.31 -7.53 8.59
CA ILE A 112 -5.69 -6.87 7.44
C ILE A 112 -6.77 -6.46 6.44
N LEU A 113 -6.80 -5.18 6.09
CA LEU A 113 -7.63 -4.60 5.05
C LEU A 113 -6.74 -4.14 3.89
N THR A 114 -7.16 -4.41 2.66
CA THR A 114 -6.51 -3.86 1.47
C THR A 114 -7.42 -2.80 0.87
N LEU A 115 -6.98 -1.54 0.93
CA LEU A 115 -7.66 -0.41 0.33
C LEU A 115 -7.10 -0.14 -1.07
N LEU A 116 -7.84 -0.59 -2.07
CA LEU A 116 -7.63 -0.27 -3.47
C LEU A 116 -8.17 1.13 -3.80
N PRO A 117 -7.82 1.71 -4.96
CA PRO A 117 -8.53 2.87 -5.48
C PRO A 117 -10.05 2.61 -5.52
N PRO A 118 -10.87 3.67 -5.43
CA PRO A 118 -12.32 3.59 -5.52
C PRO A 118 -12.81 2.63 -6.61
N SER A 119 -13.82 1.84 -6.26
CA SER A 119 -14.63 1.14 -7.24
C SER A 119 -15.33 2.11 -8.18
N TRP A 120 -15.89 1.61 -9.28
CA TRP A 120 -16.67 2.43 -10.21
C TRP A 120 -17.80 3.21 -9.51
N GLU A 121 -18.55 2.55 -8.63
CA GLU A 121 -19.66 3.17 -7.90
C GLU A 121 -19.19 4.26 -6.94
N GLU A 122 -18.08 4.04 -6.23
CA GLU A 122 -17.49 5.05 -5.35
C GLU A 122 -16.89 6.21 -6.15
N LEU A 123 -16.36 5.92 -7.34
CA LEU A 123 -15.78 6.93 -8.23
C LEU A 123 -16.84 7.94 -8.70
N LEU A 124 -18.07 7.49 -8.95
CA LEU A 124 -19.19 8.36 -9.31
C LEU A 124 -19.55 9.39 -8.23
N ALA A 125 -19.11 9.20 -6.98
CA ALA A 125 -19.28 10.20 -5.92
C ALA A 125 -18.32 11.40 -6.07
N PHE A 126 -17.27 11.29 -6.89
CA PHE A 126 -16.33 12.38 -7.14
C PHE A 126 -16.90 13.35 -8.17
N LYS A 127 -16.91 14.64 -7.85
CA LYS A 127 -17.51 15.70 -8.69
C LYS A 127 -16.98 15.79 -10.13
N ASN A 128 -15.75 15.34 -10.36
CA ASN A 128 -15.09 15.42 -11.67
C ASN A 128 -14.81 14.04 -12.27
N ALA A 129 -15.41 12.98 -11.73
CA ALA A 129 -15.31 11.66 -12.32
C ALA A 129 -16.09 11.60 -13.65
N PRO A 130 -15.69 10.74 -14.59
CA PRO A 130 -16.48 10.50 -15.79
C PRO A 130 -17.80 9.82 -15.42
N ASP A 131 -18.87 10.22 -16.10
CA ASP A 131 -20.20 9.60 -15.94
C ASP A 131 -20.29 8.23 -16.65
N GLU A 132 -19.33 7.94 -17.54
CA GLU A 132 -19.27 6.71 -18.32
C GLU A 132 -18.07 5.84 -17.93
N LEU A 133 -18.29 4.52 -17.95
CA LEU A 133 -17.26 3.53 -17.60
C LEU A 133 -16.05 3.60 -18.54
N PHE A 134 -16.27 3.77 -19.84
CA PHE A 134 -15.19 3.67 -20.83
C PHE A 134 -14.11 4.76 -20.66
N PRO A 135 -14.47 6.05 -20.49
CA PRO A 135 -13.50 7.07 -20.08
C PRO A 135 -12.81 6.75 -18.75
N ALA A 136 -13.54 6.26 -17.75
CA ALA A 136 -12.97 5.95 -16.44
C ALA A 136 -11.93 4.82 -16.49
N LEU A 137 -12.12 3.82 -17.37
CA LEU A 137 -11.12 2.76 -17.60
C LEU A 137 -9.78 3.32 -18.08
N TRP A 138 -9.79 4.37 -18.91
CA TRP A 138 -8.56 5.00 -19.41
C TRP A 138 -7.95 6.00 -18.44
N GLN A 139 -8.78 6.64 -17.62
CA GLN A 139 -8.34 7.64 -16.64
C GLN A 139 -7.85 6.99 -15.33
N GLY A 140 -8.30 5.78 -15.03
CA GLY A 140 -8.01 5.06 -13.79
C GLY A 140 -8.81 5.61 -12.60
N ALA A 141 -8.84 4.90 -11.48
CA ALA A 141 -9.72 5.25 -10.37
C ALA A 141 -9.04 6.05 -9.24
N TYR A 142 -7.79 6.47 -9.40
CA TYR A 142 -7.04 7.12 -8.30
C TYR A 142 -7.71 8.46 -7.89
N PRO A 143 -8.07 8.65 -6.60
CA PRO A 143 -8.84 9.81 -6.14
C PRO A 143 -8.23 11.15 -6.52
N ARG A 144 -6.90 11.25 -6.44
CA ARG A 144 -6.15 12.49 -6.65
C ARG A 144 -6.33 13.06 -8.05
N ILE A 145 -6.57 12.22 -9.06
CA ILE A 145 -6.85 12.65 -10.43
C ILE A 145 -8.10 13.54 -10.44
N TYR A 146 -9.14 13.11 -9.74
CA TYR A 146 -10.47 13.73 -9.73
C TYR A 146 -10.56 14.89 -8.74
N ASP A 147 -9.94 14.76 -7.57
CA ASP A 147 -9.94 15.80 -6.53
C ASP A 147 -9.18 17.05 -6.98
N GLN A 148 -8.03 16.86 -7.64
CA GLN A 148 -7.12 17.93 -8.02
C GLN A 148 -7.22 18.31 -9.51
N LYS A 149 -8.12 17.66 -10.27
CA LYS A 149 -8.30 17.86 -11.72
C LYS A 149 -6.99 17.70 -12.51
N ILE A 150 -6.18 16.71 -12.14
CA ILE A 150 -4.90 16.46 -12.79
C ILE A 150 -5.19 15.69 -14.10
N PRO A 151 -4.54 16.03 -15.23
CA PRO A 151 -4.63 15.24 -16.45
C PRO A 151 -4.30 13.75 -16.18
N PRO A 152 -5.25 12.82 -16.37
CA PRO A 152 -5.08 11.42 -15.96
C PRO A 152 -3.86 10.75 -16.60
N GLN A 153 -3.61 11.01 -17.87
CA GLN A 153 -2.48 10.44 -18.62
C GLN A 153 -1.14 10.87 -18.03
N GLN A 154 -1.02 12.14 -17.63
CA GLN A 154 0.20 12.66 -17.01
C GLN A 154 0.39 12.05 -15.62
N TRP A 155 -0.67 12.06 -14.80
CA TRP A 155 -0.60 11.52 -13.44
C TRP A 155 -0.24 10.03 -13.43
N LEU A 156 -0.86 9.23 -14.31
CA LEU A 156 -0.58 7.79 -14.43
C LEU A 156 0.86 7.54 -14.90
N ALA A 157 1.36 8.32 -15.86
CA ALA A 157 2.74 8.22 -16.32
C ALA A 157 3.74 8.52 -15.19
N ASP A 158 3.51 9.59 -14.43
CA ASP A 158 4.36 9.99 -13.29
C ASP A 158 4.29 8.98 -12.14
N TYR A 159 3.09 8.47 -11.86
CA TYR A 159 2.87 7.42 -10.86
C TYR A 159 3.64 6.15 -11.21
N VAL A 160 3.48 5.64 -12.44
CA VAL A 160 4.20 4.44 -12.90
C VAL A 160 5.70 4.64 -12.86
N ALA A 161 6.21 5.78 -13.33
CA ALA A 161 7.64 6.08 -13.31
C ALA A 161 8.23 6.07 -11.89
N THR A 162 7.57 6.76 -10.96
CA THR A 162 8.04 6.86 -9.56
C THR A 162 7.88 5.55 -8.79
N TYR A 163 6.79 4.81 -9.03
CA TYR A 163 6.56 3.50 -8.42
C TYR A 163 7.59 2.46 -8.87
N ILE A 164 7.92 2.42 -10.18
CA ILE A 164 8.96 1.53 -10.69
C ILE A 164 10.32 1.87 -10.07
N GLN A 165 10.66 3.16 -9.98
CA GLN A 165 11.93 3.61 -9.41
C GLN A 165 12.07 3.30 -7.92
N ARG A 166 11.00 3.48 -7.14
CA ARG A 166 11.03 3.38 -5.68
C ARG A 166 10.66 1.99 -5.18
N ASP A 167 9.50 1.48 -5.56
CA ASP A 167 8.88 0.30 -4.96
C ASP A 167 9.35 -0.99 -5.66
N VAL A 168 9.39 -1.04 -7.00
CA VAL A 168 9.83 -2.25 -7.74
C VAL A 168 11.31 -2.56 -7.53
N ARG A 169 12.15 -1.52 -7.48
CA ARG A 169 13.60 -1.67 -7.24
C ARG A 169 13.90 -2.39 -5.91
N GLN A 170 13.09 -2.16 -4.88
CA GLN A 170 13.26 -2.77 -3.57
C GLN A 170 12.80 -4.23 -3.50
N VAL A 171 11.86 -4.63 -4.35
CA VAL A 171 11.21 -5.96 -4.27
C VAL A 171 11.95 -7.02 -5.07
N ILE A 172 12.35 -6.73 -6.31
CA ILE A 172 12.87 -7.78 -7.21
C ILE A 172 14.38 -7.63 -7.46
N ASN A 173 15.04 -6.68 -6.80
CA ASN A 173 16.43 -6.29 -7.11
C ASN A 173 16.64 -6.20 -8.64
N VAL A 174 15.66 -5.58 -9.34
CA VAL A 174 15.69 -5.48 -10.80
C VAL A 174 16.96 -4.74 -11.16
N SER A 175 17.94 -5.46 -11.69
CA SER A 175 19.21 -4.89 -12.15
C SER A 175 19.01 -3.94 -13.33
N ASP A 176 17.88 -4.08 -14.05
CA ASP A 176 17.54 -3.27 -15.21
C ASP A 176 16.07 -2.80 -15.21
N LEU A 177 15.85 -1.58 -14.70
CA LEU A 177 14.54 -0.93 -14.69
C LEU A 177 13.98 -0.67 -16.10
N GLN A 178 14.85 -0.59 -17.12
CA GLN A 178 14.44 -0.37 -18.50
C GLN A 178 13.75 -1.63 -19.05
N HIS A 179 14.32 -2.81 -18.83
CA HIS A 179 13.67 -4.07 -19.19
C HIS A 179 12.33 -4.25 -18.48
N PHE A 180 12.23 -3.87 -17.19
CA PHE A 180 10.95 -3.93 -16.46
C PHE A 180 9.90 -2.96 -17.02
N SER A 181 10.29 -1.73 -17.35
CA SER A 181 9.39 -0.76 -17.97
C SER A 181 8.86 -1.25 -19.33
N SER A 182 9.73 -1.81 -20.16
CA SER A 182 9.35 -2.43 -21.44
C SER A 182 8.42 -3.62 -21.24
N PHE A 183 8.72 -4.50 -20.28
CA PHE A 183 7.88 -5.62 -19.90
C PHE A 183 6.47 -5.17 -19.50
N LEU A 184 6.36 -4.14 -18.65
CA LEU A 184 5.06 -3.61 -18.20
C LEU A 184 4.23 -3.04 -19.35
N LYS A 185 4.87 -2.35 -20.32
CA LYS A 185 4.20 -1.89 -21.55
C LYS A 185 3.75 -3.05 -22.44
N LEU A 186 4.55 -4.10 -22.57
CA LEU A 186 4.18 -5.31 -23.31
C LEU A 186 2.99 -6.03 -22.67
N CYS A 187 2.94 -6.10 -21.33
CA CYS A 187 1.77 -6.60 -20.60
C CYS A 187 0.52 -5.78 -20.92
N ALA A 188 0.61 -4.44 -20.87
CA ALA A 188 -0.53 -3.56 -21.14
C ALA A 188 -1.06 -3.71 -22.59
N GLY A 189 -0.15 -3.83 -23.57
CA GLY A 189 -0.50 -4.08 -24.97
C GLY A 189 -1.10 -5.47 -25.21
N ARG A 190 -0.92 -6.41 -24.27
CA ARG A 190 -1.41 -7.79 -24.36
C ARG A 190 -2.63 -8.07 -23.49
N THR A 191 -3.49 -7.08 -23.31
CA THR A 191 -4.75 -7.26 -22.56
C THR A 191 -5.71 -8.21 -23.30
N ALA A 192 -6.51 -8.97 -22.57
CA ALA A 192 -7.57 -9.86 -23.08
C ALA A 192 -7.11 -11.00 -24.02
N GLN A 193 -5.90 -11.53 -23.81
CA GLN A 193 -5.39 -12.72 -24.51
C GLN A 193 -4.70 -13.69 -23.55
N GLU A 194 -4.40 -14.91 -24.02
CA GLU A 194 -3.66 -15.90 -23.23
C GLU A 194 -2.21 -15.43 -22.97
N ILE A 195 -1.76 -15.56 -21.72
CA ILE A 195 -0.41 -15.12 -21.33
C ILE A 195 0.60 -16.19 -21.73
N ASN A 196 1.42 -15.88 -22.74
CA ASN A 196 2.59 -16.66 -23.10
C ASN A 196 3.86 -16.03 -22.52
N LEU A 197 4.34 -16.58 -21.39
CA LEU A 197 5.53 -16.10 -20.68
C LEU A 197 6.82 -16.19 -21.50
N SER A 198 6.94 -17.16 -22.40
CA SER A 198 8.13 -17.33 -23.22
C SER A 198 8.21 -16.26 -24.30
N SER A 199 7.10 -15.97 -24.98
CA SER A 199 7.00 -14.85 -25.92
C SER A 199 7.17 -13.51 -25.22
N LEU A 200 6.51 -13.32 -24.07
CA LEU A 200 6.62 -12.08 -23.30
C LEU A 200 8.06 -11.85 -22.82
N GLY A 201 8.74 -12.90 -22.37
CA GLY A 201 10.15 -12.84 -21.99
C GLY A 201 11.04 -12.47 -23.16
N SER A 202 10.87 -13.15 -24.31
CA SER A 202 11.63 -12.86 -25.53
C SER A 202 11.49 -11.41 -25.99
N ASP A 203 10.26 -10.89 -26.07
CA ASP A 203 9.99 -9.51 -26.50
C ASP A 203 10.52 -8.47 -25.49
N ALA A 204 10.50 -8.81 -24.20
CA ALA A 204 11.02 -7.96 -23.14
C ALA A 204 12.53 -8.13 -22.89
N GLY A 205 13.23 -9.00 -23.63
CA GLY A 205 14.67 -9.26 -23.44
C GLY A 205 15.03 -9.99 -22.13
N ILE A 206 14.12 -10.76 -21.56
CA ILE A 206 14.28 -11.45 -20.26
C ILE A 206 13.96 -12.95 -20.35
N SER A 207 14.41 -13.72 -19.35
CA SER A 207 14.10 -15.16 -19.29
C SER A 207 12.63 -15.43 -18.94
N HIS A 208 12.12 -16.62 -19.29
CA HIS A 208 10.78 -17.10 -18.88
C HIS A 208 10.58 -17.02 -17.35
N ASN A 209 11.59 -17.42 -16.58
CA ASN A 209 11.53 -17.39 -15.12
C ASN A 209 11.48 -15.95 -14.59
N THR A 210 12.22 -15.04 -15.22
CA THR A 210 12.17 -13.60 -14.91
C THR A 210 10.79 -13.01 -15.22
N ALA A 211 10.23 -13.31 -16.40
CA ALA A 211 8.88 -12.89 -16.78
C ALA A 211 7.82 -13.42 -15.80
N ARG A 212 7.93 -14.69 -15.39
CA ARG A 212 7.05 -15.27 -14.36
C ARG A 212 7.16 -14.54 -13.03
N ALA A 213 8.39 -14.28 -12.57
CA ALA A 213 8.63 -13.59 -11.30
C ALA A 213 8.11 -12.14 -11.35
N TRP A 214 8.29 -11.43 -12.46
CA TRP A 214 7.84 -10.04 -12.61
C TRP A 214 6.32 -9.92 -12.71
N LEU A 215 5.62 -10.90 -13.27
CA LEU A 215 4.15 -10.95 -13.27
C LEU A 215 3.54 -11.19 -11.88
N SER A 216 4.31 -11.73 -10.94
CA SER A 216 3.84 -11.96 -9.56
C SER A 216 3.99 -10.74 -8.63
N VAL A 217 4.47 -9.61 -9.16
CA VAL A 217 4.62 -8.32 -8.46
C VAL A 217 3.49 -7.38 -8.84
#